data_AF-A0A368DY84-F1
#
_entry.id   AF-A0A368DY84-F1
#
_cell.length_a   1.000
_cell.length_b   1.000
_cell.length_c   1.000
_cell.angle_alpha   90.00
_cell.angle_beta   90.00
_cell.angle_gamma   90.00
#
_symmetry.space_group_name_H-M   'P 1'
#
loop_
_entity.id
_entity.type
_entity.pdbx_description
1 polymer ?
#
loop_
_entity_poly.entity_id
_entity_poly.type
_entity_poly.pdbx_seq_one_letter_code
_entity_poly.pdbx_strand_id
1 'polypeptide(L)'
;IRQTKDGRPIANLSIATGESWKDKNTGERREKTEWHRVVIFSEGLAKIAEQYLRKGSKVYIEGQLQTRKWQDQNGQDKYTTEVVLQGYSSNLTMLDSRQGGGDFAGSSTGNVSSGGGGDSLPASSSGGDMDGDIPF
;
A
#
# COMPACT_ATOMS: atom_id res chain seq x y z
N ILE A 1 11.43 12.13 13.69
CA ILE A 1 11.31 13.54 13.27
C ILE A 1 12.60 14.26 13.61
N ARG A 2 13.06 15.19 12.76
CA ARG A 2 14.16 16.10 13.08
C ARG A 2 13.64 17.54 13.02
N GLN A 3 14.16 18.44 13.83
CA GLN A 3 13.82 19.86 13.75
C GLN A 3 14.97 20.64 13.13
N THR A 4 14.66 21.65 12.32
CA THR A 4 15.66 22.62 11.85
C THR A 4 16.03 23.59 12.97
N LYS A 5 17.08 24.39 12.76
CA LYS A 5 17.48 25.47 13.69
C LYS A 5 16.35 26.48 13.92
N ASP A 6 15.49 26.66 12.92
CA ASP A 6 14.33 27.55 12.96
C ASP A 6 13.07 26.89 13.55
N GLY A 7 13.19 25.67 14.10
CA GLY A 7 12.10 24.93 14.75
C GLY A 7 11.14 24.21 13.79
N ARG A 8 11.38 24.22 12.48
CA ARG A 8 10.52 23.55 11.50
C ARG A 8 10.73 22.02 11.54
N PRO A 9 9.67 21.22 11.65
CA PRO A 9 9.79 19.76 11.64
C PRO A 9 10.10 19.25 10.23
N ILE A 10 10.97 18.25 10.15
CA ILE A 10 11.28 17.48 8.96
C ILE A 10 11.08 16.00 9.30
N ALA A 11 10.30 15.30 8.48
CA ALA A 11 10.10 13.86 8.63
C ALA A 11 10.96 13.09 7.62
N ASN A 12 11.64 12.06 8.11
CA ASN A 12 12.39 11.11 7.29
C ASN A 12 11.70 9.75 7.43
N LEU A 13 11.22 9.20 6.32
CA LEU A 13 10.51 7.92 6.27
C LEU A 13 11.27 6.95 5.37
N SER A 14 11.13 5.65 5.69
CA SER A 14 11.58 4.55 4.85
C SER A 14 10.36 3.72 4.50
N ILE A 15 10.00 3.66 3.22
CA ILE A 15 8.80 2.98 2.73
C ILE A 15 9.22 1.73 1.97
N ALA A 16 8.65 0.59 2.34
CA ALA A 16 8.82 -0.65 1.61
C ALA A 16 7.69 -0.81 0.58
N THR A 17 8.05 -1.18 -0.65
CA THR A 17 7.10 -1.66 -1.66
C THR A 17 7.52 -3.06 -2.07
N GLY A 18 6.59 -4.02 -2.00
CA GLY A 18 6.84 -5.42 -2.28
C GLY A 18 6.15 -5.89 -3.57
N GLU A 19 6.83 -6.72 -4.34
CA GLU A 19 6.30 -7.44 -5.49
C GLU A 19 6.49 -8.94 -5.29
N SER A 20 5.48 -9.75 -5.62
CA SER A 20 5.58 -11.22 -5.62
C SER A 20 5.12 -11.78 -6.95
N TRP A 21 5.93 -12.67 -7.53
CA TRP A 21 5.68 -13.29 -8.83
C TRP A 21 6.13 -14.74 -8.86
N LYS A 22 5.63 -15.52 -9.83
CA LYS A 22 6.10 -16.88 -10.09
C LYS A 22 7.21 -16.84 -11.12
N ASP A 23 8.37 -17.41 -10.81
CA ASP A 23 9.47 -17.53 -11.76
C ASP A 23 9.07 -18.49 -12.89
N LYS A 24 9.26 -18.05 -14.14
CA LYS A 24 8.82 -18.83 -15.32
C LYS A 24 9.70 -20.05 -15.60
N ASN A 25 10.96 -20.03 -15.16
CA ASN A 25 11.90 -21.11 -15.41
C ASN A 25 11.86 -22.17 -14.32
N THR A 26 11.76 -21.76 -13.05
CA THR A 26 11.77 -22.69 -11.90
C THR A 26 10.38 -23.02 -11.39
N GLY A 27 9.37 -22.21 -11.71
CA GLY A 27 8.02 -22.37 -11.17
C GLY A 27 7.87 -21.95 -9.70
N GLU A 28 8.93 -21.44 -9.08
CA GLU A 28 8.94 -21.03 -7.67
C GLU A 28 8.34 -19.64 -7.48
N ARG A 29 7.76 -19.40 -6.30
CA ARG A 29 7.30 -18.05 -5.92
C ARG A 29 8.50 -17.22 -5.45
N ARG A 30 8.68 -16.04 -6.05
CA ARG A 30 9.69 -15.04 -5.68
C ARG A 30 9.04 -13.81 -5.07
N GLU A 31 9.81 -13.10 -4.26
CA GLU A 31 9.42 -11.85 -3.61
C GLU A 31 10.59 -10.87 -3.69
N LYS A 32 10.28 -9.60 -3.97
CA LYS A 32 11.25 -8.50 -3.99
C LYS A 32 10.68 -7.31 -3.24
N THR A 33 11.47 -6.76 -2.32
CA THR A 33 11.11 -5.54 -1.59
C THR A 33 12.08 -4.43 -1.96
N GLU A 34 11.53 -3.29 -2.37
CA GLU A 34 12.29 -2.06 -2.61
C GLU A 34 12.04 -1.05 -1.49
N TRP A 35 13.11 -0.38 -1.06
CA TRP A 35 13.07 0.60 0.02
C TRP A 35 13.26 2.02 -0.51
N HIS A 36 12.21 2.82 -0.34
CA HIS A 36 12.16 4.21 -0.77
C HIS A 36 12.47 5.13 0.39
N ARG A 37 13.44 6.03 0.21
CA ARG A 37 13.73 7.10 1.17
C ARG A 37 12.87 8.31 0.86
N VAL A 38 12.08 8.74 1.84
CA VAL A 38 11.19 9.89 1.71
C VAL A 38 11.57 10.96 2.73
N VAL A 39 11.65 12.21 2.28
CA VAL A 39 11.96 13.38 3.12
C VAL A 39 10.85 14.41 2.96
N ILE A 40 10.22 14.77 4.08
CA ILE A 40 9.11 15.71 4.13
C ILE A 40 9.59 17.00 4.78
N PHE A 41 9.69 18.07 3.98
CA PHE A 41 9.98 19.43 4.42
C PHE A 41 8.73 20.29 4.57
N SER A 42 7.62 19.88 3.94
CA SER A 42 6.31 20.50 4.15
C SER A 42 5.91 20.36 5.62
N GLU A 43 5.75 21.50 6.30
CA GLU A 43 5.52 21.53 7.75
C GLU A 43 4.21 20.83 8.14
N GLY A 44 3.13 21.08 7.39
CA GLY A 44 1.84 20.45 7.64
C GLY A 44 1.90 18.93 7.48
N LEU A 45 2.54 18.46 6.42
CA LEU A 45 2.68 17.01 6.18
C LEU A 45 3.62 16.34 7.18
N ALA A 46 4.69 17.04 7.62
CA ALA A 46 5.59 16.53 8.64
C ALA A 46 4.89 16.38 10.00
N LYS A 47 4.04 17.33 10.38
CA LYS A 47 3.20 17.24 11.61
C LYS A 47 2.18 16.10 11.51
N ILE A 48 1.53 15.92 10.36
CA ILE A 48 0.63 14.78 10.12
C ILE A 48 1.40 13.47 10.24
N ALA A 49 2.58 13.38 9.63
CA ALA A 49 3.42 12.20 9.71
C ALA A 49 3.82 11.87 11.15
N GLU A 50 4.21 12.88 11.94
CA GLU A 50 4.55 12.73 13.36
C GLU A 50 3.37 12.22 14.21
N GLN A 51 2.18 12.78 14.00
CA GLN A 51 1.00 12.46 14.81
C GLN A 51 0.38 11.11 14.44
N TYR A 52 0.39 10.76 13.15
CA TYR A 52 -0.46 9.69 12.64
C TYR A 52 0.29 8.50 12.04
N LEU A 53 1.57 8.62 11.68
CA LEU A 53 2.31 7.49 11.14
C LEU A 53 3.03 6.70 12.23
N ARG A 54 2.96 5.38 12.12
CA ARG A 54 3.75 4.43 12.89
C ARG A 54 4.44 3.46 11.94
N LYS A 55 5.36 2.67 12.48
CA LYS A 55 5.91 1.53 11.75
C LYS A 55 4.74 0.63 11.28
N GLY A 56 4.73 0.30 10.00
CA GLY A 56 3.69 -0.53 9.38
C GLY A 56 2.51 0.25 8.80
N SER A 57 2.41 1.56 9.05
CA SER A 57 1.36 2.37 8.42
C SER A 57 1.47 2.35 6.90
N LYS A 58 0.33 2.09 6.25
CA LYS A 58 0.21 2.15 4.80
C LYS A 58 -0.10 3.58 4.38
N VAL A 59 0.68 4.08 3.43
CA VAL A 59 0.57 5.47 2.95
C VAL A 59 0.68 5.53 1.44
N TYR A 60 -0.02 6.50 0.87
CA TYR A 60 0.25 7.06 -0.45
C TYR A 60 1.11 8.31 -0.28
N ILE A 61 2.13 8.44 -1.12
CA ILE A 61 3.07 9.55 -1.11
C ILE A 61 3.26 10.04 -2.55
N GLU A 62 3.12 11.35 -2.74
CA GLU A 62 3.46 12.05 -3.98
C GLU A 62 4.47 13.15 -3.67
N GLY A 63 5.57 13.18 -4.42
CA GLY A 63 6.64 14.14 -4.26
C GLY A 63 7.57 14.14 -5.47
N GLN A 64 8.72 14.77 -5.34
CA GLN A 64 9.69 14.90 -6.42
C GLN A 64 10.93 14.07 -6.13
N LEU A 65 11.47 13.37 -7.14
CA LEU A 65 12.77 12.72 -7.01
C LEU A 65 13.87 13.79 -6.98
N GLN A 66 14.72 13.71 -5.97
CA GLN A 66 15.92 14.54 -5.87
C GLN A 66 17.12 13.66 -5.54
N THR A 67 18.18 13.83 -6.32
CA THR A 67 19.46 13.16 -6.09
C THR A 67 20.44 14.18 -5.55
N ARG A 68 20.90 13.99 -4.31
CA ARG A 68 21.95 14.82 -3.72
C ARG A 68 23.29 14.13 -3.72
N LYS A 69 24.33 14.92 -3.95
CA LYS A 69 25.74 14.53 -3.82
C LYS A 69 26.23 14.88 -2.42
N TRP A 70 26.95 13.97 -1.78
CA TRP A 70 27.62 14.21 -0.50
C TRP A 70 28.94 13.45 -0.45
N GLN A 71 29.89 13.91 0.36
CA GLN A 71 31.16 13.20 0.55
C GLN A 71 31.13 12.36 1.81
N ASP A 72 31.59 11.11 1.69
CA ASP A 72 31.79 10.26 2.85
C ASP A 72 33.05 10.65 3.64
N GLN A 73 33.30 9.97 4.76
CA GLN A 73 34.44 10.25 5.64
C GLN A 73 35.80 10.02 4.95
N ASN A 74 35.83 9.25 3.86
CA ASN A 74 37.03 8.97 3.08
C ASN A 74 37.19 9.97 1.91
N GLY A 75 36.33 10.98 1.82
CA GLY A 75 36.32 11.98 0.76
C GLY A 75 35.74 11.48 -0.57
N GLN A 76 35.11 10.29 -0.61
CA GLN A 76 34.50 9.79 -1.83
C GLN A 76 33.12 10.41 -2.03
N ASP A 77 32.85 10.83 -3.27
CA ASP A 77 31.54 11.30 -3.68
C ASP A 77 30.51 10.15 -3.66
N LYS A 78 29.41 10.35 -2.93
CA LYS A 78 28.25 9.47 -2.88
C LYS A 78 27.01 10.21 -3.36
N TYR A 79 26.10 9.45 -3.96
CA TYR A 79 24.82 9.95 -4.43
C TYR A 79 23.70 9.28 -3.65
N THR A 80 22.65 10.03 -3.32
CA THR A 80 21.47 9.48 -2.68
C THR A 80 20.24 10.10 -3.32
N THR A 81 19.39 9.24 -3.88
CA THR A 81 18.10 9.61 -4.44
C THR A 81 17.03 9.50 -3.38
N GLU A 82 16.25 10.54 -3.19
CA GLU A 82 15.20 10.66 -2.17
C GLU A 82 13.92 11.19 -2.84
N VAL A 83 12.75 10.77 -2.36
CA VAL A 83 11.47 11.38 -2.71
C VAL A 83 11.23 12.54 -1.74
N VAL A 84 11.14 13.76 -2.26
CA VAL A 84 11.10 14.99 -1.46
C VAL A 84 9.73 15.67 -1.56
N LEU A 85 9.15 15.97 -0.39
CA LEU A 85 7.87 16.67 -0.24
C LEU A 85 8.13 18.06 0.33
N GLN A 86 8.17 19.08 -0.53
CA GLN A 86 8.50 20.46 -0.16
C GLN A 86 7.53 21.51 -0.75
N GLY A 87 7.00 21.28 -1.96
CA GLY A 87 6.11 22.21 -2.66
C GLY A 87 4.63 21.85 -2.57
N TYR A 88 3.77 22.69 -3.16
CA TYR A 88 2.31 22.52 -3.18
C TYR A 88 1.83 21.25 -3.90
N SER A 89 2.63 20.68 -4.80
CA SER A 89 2.33 19.41 -5.48
C SER A 89 2.61 18.17 -4.63
N SER A 90 3.01 18.32 -3.36
CA SER A 90 3.32 17.19 -2.50
C SER A 90 2.07 16.68 -1.80
N ASN A 91 1.89 15.36 -1.77
CA ASN A 91 0.75 14.73 -1.09
C ASN A 91 1.20 13.60 -0.16
N LEU A 92 0.53 13.49 0.98
CA LEU A 92 0.60 12.33 1.87
C LEU A 92 -0.82 11.96 2.26
N THR A 93 -1.20 10.72 1.97
CA THR A 93 -2.50 10.17 2.34
C THR A 93 -2.29 8.88 3.10
N MET A 94 -2.88 8.75 4.29
CA MET A 94 -2.89 7.51 5.04
C MET A 94 -3.92 6.56 4.47
N LEU A 95 -3.51 5.31 4.26
CA LEU A 95 -4.34 4.25 3.67
C LEU A 95 -4.73 3.18 4.69
N ASP A 96 -4.34 3.36 5.95
CA ASP A 96 -4.76 2.48 7.04
C ASP A 96 -6.28 2.62 7.23
N SER A 97 -7.00 1.49 7.17
CA SER A 97 -8.40 1.44 7.60
C SER A 97 -8.44 1.80 9.09
N ARG A 98 -9.40 2.63 9.52
CA ARG A 98 -9.60 2.92 10.94
C ARG A 98 -9.75 1.58 11.67
N GLN A 99 -8.73 1.19 12.44
CA GLN A 99 -8.80 0.04 13.32
C GLN A 99 -9.80 0.41 14.43
N GLY A 100 -11.08 0.11 14.19
CA GLY A 100 -12.18 0.64 14.98
C GLY A 100 -13.53 0.23 14.40
N GLY A 101 -13.76 -1.07 14.36
CA GLY A 101 -15.02 -1.69 13.96
C GLY A 101 -14.85 -3.19 14.14
N GLY A 102 -14.79 -3.64 15.40
CA GLY A 102 -14.70 -5.06 15.70
C GLY A 102 -15.80 -5.81 14.96
N ASP A 103 -15.42 -6.90 14.31
CA ASP A 103 -16.31 -7.93 13.80
C ASP A 103 -17.11 -8.54 14.96
N PHE A 104 -18.10 -7.81 15.45
CA PHE A 104 -19.25 -8.36 16.17
C PHE A 104 -20.29 -8.75 15.13
N ALA A 105 -19.93 -9.65 14.22
CA ALA A 105 -20.93 -10.44 13.51
C ALA A 105 -21.40 -11.51 14.50
N GLY A 106 -22.46 -11.15 15.23
CA GLY A 106 -23.03 -11.91 16.31
C GLY A 106 -23.31 -13.37 15.95
N SER A 107 -22.82 -14.24 16.82
CA SER A 107 -23.49 -15.50 17.13
C SER A 107 -24.97 -15.20 17.41
N SER A 108 -25.83 -15.53 16.44
CA SER A 108 -27.28 -15.66 16.64
C SER A 108 -27.75 -16.96 16.00
N THR A 109 -27.78 -18.00 16.82
CA THR A 109 -28.95 -18.86 17.04
C THR A 109 -29.78 -19.27 15.82
N GLY A 110 -29.62 -20.54 15.42
CA GLY A 110 -30.73 -21.51 15.51
C GLY A 110 -31.76 -21.61 14.38
N ASN A 111 -31.79 -22.81 13.79
CA ASN A 111 -32.98 -23.68 13.63
C ASN A 111 -34.02 -23.40 12.54
N VAL A 112 -33.97 -24.19 11.44
CA VAL A 112 -35.08 -24.65 10.56
C VAL A 112 -34.45 -25.38 9.35
N SER A 113 -34.79 -26.59 8.86
CA SER A 113 -35.69 -27.68 9.23
C SER A 113 -35.37 -28.93 8.37
N SER A 114 -35.90 -30.06 8.84
CA SER A 114 -35.91 -31.42 8.30
C SER A 114 -36.63 -31.65 6.96
N GLY A 115 -36.23 -32.74 6.26
CA GLY A 115 -37.03 -33.52 5.29
C GLY A 115 -36.81 -33.08 3.83
N GLY A 116 -36.53 -33.93 2.83
CA GLY A 116 -36.87 -35.34 2.62
C GLY A 116 -37.69 -35.44 1.31
N GLY A 117 -37.26 -36.25 0.33
CA GLY A 117 -38.06 -36.60 -0.85
C GLY A 117 -37.54 -36.02 -2.17
N GLY A 118 -37.19 -36.89 -3.11
CA GLY A 118 -36.62 -36.52 -4.41
C GLY A 118 -37.64 -36.20 -5.48
N ASP A 119 -37.15 -35.63 -6.58
CA ASP A 119 -37.74 -35.83 -7.90
C ASP A 119 -36.71 -35.57 -9.00
N SER A 120 -36.74 -36.43 -10.00
CA SER A 120 -35.86 -36.54 -11.15
C SER A 120 -36.16 -35.50 -12.24
N LEU A 121 -35.12 -34.94 -12.87
CA LEU A 121 -35.23 -34.23 -14.15
C LEU A 121 -34.18 -34.75 -15.17
N PRO A 122 -34.56 -34.95 -16.44
CA PRO A 122 -33.70 -35.53 -17.48
C PRO A 122 -32.79 -34.50 -18.18
N ALA A 123 -31.92 -35.04 -19.04
CA ALA A 123 -30.73 -34.45 -19.64
C ALA A 123 -30.91 -33.36 -20.72
N SER A 124 -29.85 -32.56 -20.83
CA SER A 124 -29.21 -31.98 -22.03
C SER A 124 -30.03 -31.20 -23.08
N SER A 125 -29.71 -29.92 -23.27
CA SER A 125 -29.14 -29.35 -24.53
C SER A 125 -29.43 -27.85 -24.64
N SER A 126 -28.38 -27.03 -24.75
CA SER A 126 -28.34 -25.67 -25.34
C SER A 126 -27.00 -25.08 -24.87
N GLY A 127 -25.98 -24.96 -25.72
CA GLY A 127 -26.00 -24.08 -26.87
C GLY A 127 -25.22 -22.84 -26.44
N GLY A 128 -23.90 -22.87 -26.62
CA GLY A 128 -23.03 -21.75 -26.31
C GLY A 128 -23.18 -20.67 -27.36
N ASP A 129 -23.43 -19.45 -26.90
CA ASP A 129 -23.24 -18.19 -27.63
C ASP A 129 -23.00 -17.11 -26.57
N MET A 130 -21.75 -16.93 -26.15
CA MET A 130 -21.30 -15.75 -25.39
C MET A 130 -20.50 -14.84 -26.32
N ASP A 131 -21.15 -14.38 -27.38
CA ASP A 131 -20.74 -13.23 -28.19
C ASP A 131 -21.73 -12.09 -27.89
N GLY A 132 -21.38 -11.22 -26.93
CA GLY A 132 -22.25 -10.13 -26.50
C GLY A 132 -21.52 -9.07 -25.69
N ASP A 133 -20.86 -8.17 -26.41
CA ASP A 133 -20.57 -6.78 -26.03
C ASP A 133 -19.66 -6.49 -24.82
N ILE A 134 -18.37 -6.27 -25.11
CA ILE A 134 -17.46 -5.48 -24.28
C ILE A 134 -17.55 -4.02 -24.77
N PRO A 135 -18.13 -3.08 -24.01
CA PRO A 135 -18.09 -1.67 -24.38
C PRO A 135 -16.68 -1.08 -24.18
N PHE A 136 -16.24 -0.31 -25.17
CA PHE A 136 -15.02 0.51 -25.17
C PHE A 136 -15.15 1.73 -24.24
#